data_AF-A0AAD8CDZ8-F1
#
_entry.id   AF-A0AAD8CDZ8-F1
#
_cell.length_a   1.000
_cell.length_b   1.000
_cell.length_c   1.000
_cell.angle_alpha   90.00
_cell.angle_beta   90.00
_cell.angle_gamma   90.00
#
_symmetry.space_group_name_H-M   'P 1'
#
loop_
_entity.id
_entity.type
_entity.pdbx_description
1 polymer ?
#
loop_
_entity_poly.entity_id
_entity_poly.type
_entity_poly.pdbx_seq_one_letter_code
_entity_poly.pdbx_strand_id
1 'polypeptide(L)'
;MVKEMNSSMEKNQTWLNSKKRKAFYAAVACDNFREGVRSLLQASGVGRMRPNTLVIGFKKDWRDSRPKDIENYVGVLHDSFDFEYGVVMVRISQGFDISQVLQVQEELERLELERQALEAAIKEEEFKEGKHGIHGLFNKASKFKMSKPDSKETTMNSAQSMHVGDINQRLMEASTQFKKKQGKGTIDVWWLFDDGGLTLLIPYILTTRKKWKDCKIRVFMGGKANRIDEDKAAMISLLSKFRIQFVDLYVVGDINTKPTKESWKFFEEMIEPYCLHECSKDPATVDMLKKESPWKIKDAELEMCKEKNYRQVRLNELLQENSRAANLIIMSLPIARKGSVSDYLYMAWLEILTKNLPPIMLVRGNHKSVLTFYS
;
A
#
# COMPACT_ATOMS: atom_id res chain seq x y z
N MET A 1 -14.95 3.53 -24.78
CA MET A 1 -13.61 3.55 -24.14
C MET A 1 -12.93 4.92 -24.16
N VAL A 2 -12.37 5.43 -25.28
CA VAL A 2 -11.58 6.71 -25.24
C VAL A 2 -12.43 7.95 -24.90
N LYS A 3 -13.65 8.06 -25.46
CA LYS A 3 -14.56 9.18 -25.12
C LYS A 3 -14.99 9.19 -23.65
N GLU A 4 -15.27 8.01 -23.08
CA GLU A 4 -15.61 7.86 -21.65
C GLU A 4 -14.42 8.19 -20.75
N MET A 5 -13.20 7.80 -21.16
CA MET A 5 -11.97 8.14 -20.46
C MET A 5 -11.76 9.66 -20.41
N ASN A 6 -11.97 10.36 -21.53
CA ASN A 6 -11.83 11.83 -21.58
C ASN A 6 -12.84 12.54 -20.68
N SER A 7 -14.12 12.15 -20.71
CA SER A 7 -15.13 12.69 -19.80
C SER A 7 -14.80 12.41 -18.32
N SER A 8 -14.31 11.20 -18.03
CA SER A 8 -13.87 10.83 -16.68
C SER A 8 -12.65 11.63 -16.22
N MET A 9 -11.77 12.03 -17.14
CA MET A 9 -10.58 12.83 -16.85
C MET A 9 -10.94 14.21 -16.30
N GLU A 10 -11.86 14.91 -16.96
CA GLU A 10 -12.35 16.22 -16.50
C GLU A 10 -13.09 16.13 -15.17
N LYS A 11 -13.93 15.09 -15.00
CA LYS A 11 -14.62 14.82 -13.73
C LYS A 11 -13.63 14.60 -12.58
N ASN A 12 -12.61 13.78 -12.79
CA ASN A 12 -11.60 13.47 -11.77
C ASN A 12 -10.72 14.68 -11.45
N GLN A 13 -10.36 15.48 -12.46
CA GLN A 13 -9.62 16.73 -12.24
C GLN A 13 -10.46 17.74 -11.43
N THR A 14 -11.75 17.86 -11.73
CA THR A 14 -12.68 18.71 -10.97
C THR A 14 -12.84 18.24 -9.53
N TRP A 15 -12.88 16.92 -9.32
CA TRP A 15 -12.90 16.33 -7.98
C TRP A 15 -11.62 16.67 -7.18
N LEU A 16 -10.44 16.59 -7.80
CA LEU A 16 -9.18 17.00 -7.14
C LEU A 16 -9.19 18.49 -6.75
N ASN A 17 -9.68 19.35 -7.65
CA ASN A 17 -9.79 20.79 -7.42
C ASN A 17 -10.76 21.11 -6.28
N SER A 18 -11.94 20.47 -6.25
CA SER A 18 -12.92 20.66 -5.17
C SER A 18 -12.38 20.25 -3.80
N LYS A 19 -11.52 19.22 -3.75
CA LYS A 19 -10.81 18.79 -2.55
C LYS A 19 -9.51 19.57 -2.27
N LYS A 20 -9.26 20.66 -3.01
CA LYS A 20 -8.08 21.54 -2.88
C LYS A 20 -6.75 20.78 -3.00
N ARG A 21 -6.68 19.79 -3.89
CA ARG A 21 -5.47 19.01 -4.18
C ARG A 21 -4.72 19.63 -5.35
N LYS A 22 -3.45 19.98 -5.12
CA LYS A 22 -2.56 20.50 -6.16
C LYS A 22 -1.95 19.33 -6.94
N ALA A 23 -2.77 18.68 -7.77
CA ALA A 23 -2.38 17.53 -8.58
C ALA A 23 -3.07 17.56 -9.94
N PHE A 24 -2.43 16.95 -10.93
CA PHE A 24 -2.98 16.74 -12.26
C PHE A 24 -3.41 15.28 -12.39
N TYR A 25 -4.53 15.05 -13.05
CA TYR A 25 -5.03 13.73 -13.37
C TYR A 25 -4.70 13.39 -14.82
N ALA A 26 -4.05 12.24 -15.03
CA ALA A 26 -3.75 11.69 -16.35
C ALA A 26 -4.22 10.24 -16.38
N ALA A 27 -4.86 9.84 -17.48
CA ALA A 27 -5.35 8.49 -17.70
C ALA A 27 -4.84 7.96 -19.05
N VAL A 28 -4.56 6.66 -19.09
CA VAL A 28 -4.09 5.94 -20.27
C VAL A 28 -4.90 4.65 -20.42
N ALA A 29 -5.13 4.24 -21.66
CA ALA A 29 -5.77 2.97 -21.98
C ALA A 29 -4.72 1.99 -22.51
N CYS A 30 -4.50 0.89 -21.80
CA CYS A 30 -3.53 -0.16 -22.13
C CYS A 30 -4.06 -1.54 -21.73
N ASP A 31 -3.50 -2.60 -22.29
CA ASP A 31 -3.94 -3.98 -22.08
C ASP A 31 -3.57 -4.53 -20.70
N ASN A 32 -2.50 -3.98 -20.11
CA ASN A 32 -2.06 -4.36 -18.78
C ASN A 32 -1.55 -3.15 -17.97
N PHE A 33 -1.52 -3.35 -16.65
CA PHE A 33 -1.10 -2.32 -15.69
C PHE A 33 0.32 -1.80 -15.97
N ARG A 34 1.26 -2.69 -16.33
CA ARG A 34 2.66 -2.33 -16.53
C ARG A 34 2.86 -1.42 -17.74
N GLU A 35 2.20 -1.70 -18.85
CA GLU A 35 2.26 -0.87 -20.06
C GLU A 35 1.65 0.52 -19.84
N GLY A 36 0.55 0.60 -19.08
CA GLY A 36 -0.05 1.87 -18.69
C GLY A 36 0.92 2.72 -17.88
N VAL A 37 1.53 2.13 -16.85
CA VAL A 37 2.53 2.84 -16.03
C VAL A 37 3.75 3.23 -16.86
N ARG A 38 4.25 2.35 -17.75
CA ARG A 38 5.39 2.66 -18.63
C ARG A 38 5.11 3.86 -19.52
N SER A 39 3.92 3.91 -20.13
CA SER A 39 3.49 5.03 -20.96
C SER A 39 3.50 6.34 -20.16
N LEU A 40 2.99 6.30 -18.93
CA LEU A 40 3.01 7.46 -18.04
C LEU A 40 4.43 7.87 -17.62
N LEU A 41 5.31 6.93 -17.30
CA LEU A 41 6.70 7.23 -16.91
C LEU A 41 7.50 7.93 -18.02
N GLN A 42 7.22 7.58 -19.28
CA GLN A 42 7.96 8.11 -20.43
C GLN A 42 7.36 9.41 -20.97
N ALA A 43 6.03 9.52 -20.99
CA ALA A 43 5.33 10.61 -21.68
C ALA A 43 4.70 11.66 -20.75
N SER A 44 4.68 11.45 -19.43
CA SER A 44 4.07 12.41 -18.52
C SER A 44 4.93 13.65 -18.30
N GLY A 45 4.28 14.81 -18.30
CA GLY A 45 4.88 16.10 -18.00
C GLY A 45 5.32 16.88 -19.24
N VAL A 46 5.53 18.19 -19.06
CA VAL A 46 5.88 19.12 -20.14
C VAL A 46 7.13 19.90 -19.76
N GLY A 47 8.13 19.93 -20.64
CA GLY A 47 9.40 20.61 -20.39
C GLY A 47 10.10 20.09 -19.13
N ARG A 48 10.36 20.98 -18.17
CA ARG A 48 10.97 20.64 -16.86
C ARG A 48 9.97 20.09 -15.83
N MET A 49 8.67 20.16 -16.10
CA MET A 49 7.61 19.65 -15.22
C MET A 49 7.36 18.16 -15.48
N ARG A 50 8.40 17.33 -15.33
CA ARG A 50 8.32 15.87 -15.47
C ARG A 50 8.33 15.21 -14.09
N PRO A 51 7.55 14.14 -13.88
CA PRO A 51 7.65 13.33 -12.68
C PRO A 51 9.07 12.76 -12.53
N ASN A 52 9.56 12.65 -11.31
CA ASN A 52 10.91 12.11 -11.01
C ASN A 52 10.88 10.92 -10.03
N THR A 53 9.72 10.65 -9.43
CA THR A 53 9.52 9.63 -8.42
C THR A 53 8.18 8.95 -8.66
N LEU A 54 8.18 7.62 -8.79
CA LEU A 54 6.98 6.80 -8.78
C LEU A 54 6.60 6.52 -7.32
N VAL A 55 5.37 6.88 -6.94
CA VAL A 55 4.80 6.50 -5.64
C VAL A 55 3.68 5.48 -5.89
N ILE A 56 3.79 4.29 -5.30
CA ILE A 56 2.83 3.18 -5.49
C ILE A 56 2.44 2.55 -4.14
N GLY A 57 1.22 2.02 -4.05
CA GLY A 57 0.79 1.24 -2.88
C GLY A 57 1.30 -0.20 -2.95
N PHE A 58 1.63 -0.79 -1.80
CA PHE A 58 1.96 -2.21 -1.69
C PHE A 58 0.78 -3.08 -2.10
N LYS A 59 1.03 -4.08 -2.96
CA LYS A 59 0.01 -5.04 -3.42
C LYS A 59 -0.25 -6.08 -2.33
N LYS A 60 -1.26 -5.83 -1.48
CA LYS A 60 -1.59 -6.67 -0.31
C LYS A 60 -2.16 -8.05 -0.68
N ASP A 61 -2.91 -8.11 -1.77
CA ASP A 61 -3.60 -9.29 -2.31
C ASP A 61 -2.69 -10.16 -3.22
N TRP A 62 -1.37 -10.00 -3.12
CA TRP A 62 -0.43 -10.66 -4.03
C TRP A 62 -0.49 -12.19 -3.98
N ARG A 63 -0.88 -12.77 -2.83
CA ARG A 63 -1.00 -14.23 -2.64
C ARG A 63 -2.19 -14.83 -3.40
N ASP A 64 -3.24 -14.04 -3.60
CA ASP A 64 -4.49 -14.43 -4.27
C ASP A 64 -4.53 -13.97 -5.74
N SER A 65 -3.50 -13.23 -6.17
CA SER A 65 -3.43 -12.64 -7.49
C SER A 65 -2.92 -13.62 -8.54
N ARG A 66 -3.30 -13.39 -9.80
CA ARG A 66 -2.77 -14.19 -10.91
C ARG A 66 -1.28 -13.92 -11.07
N PRO A 67 -0.48 -14.91 -11.49
CA PRO A 67 0.96 -14.73 -11.70
C PRO A 67 1.32 -13.56 -12.62
N LYS A 68 0.51 -13.32 -13.66
CA LYS A 68 0.74 -12.20 -14.58
C LYS A 68 0.59 -10.83 -13.90
N ASP A 69 -0.31 -10.71 -12.93
CA ASP A 69 -0.51 -9.47 -12.19
C ASP A 69 0.69 -9.16 -11.26
N ILE A 70 1.34 -10.21 -10.72
CA ILE A 70 2.56 -10.08 -9.93
C ILE A 70 3.75 -9.69 -10.81
N GLU A 71 3.92 -10.36 -11.96
CA GLU A 71 4.94 -10.02 -12.95
C GLU A 71 4.79 -8.56 -13.43
N ASN A 72 3.54 -8.12 -13.64
CA ASN A 72 3.26 -6.73 -14.02
C ASN A 72 3.64 -5.75 -12.90
N TYR A 73 3.26 -6.04 -11.65
CA TYR A 73 3.54 -5.17 -10.51
C TYR A 73 5.05 -5.05 -10.21
N VAL A 74 5.76 -6.17 -10.13
CA VAL A 74 7.22 -6.19 -9.93
C VAL A 74 7.94 -5.61 -11.14
N GLY A 75 7.44 -5.89 -12.35
CA GLY A 75 7.92 -5.31 -13.59
C GLY A 75 7.85 -3.79 -13.63
N VAL A 76 6.81 -3.17 -13.05
CA VAL A 76 6.72 -1.70 -12.91
C VAL A 76 7.86 -1.15 -12.05
N LEU A 77 8.22 -1.84 -10.95
CA LEU A 77 9.32 -1.41 -10.08
C LEU A 77 10.66 -1.45 -10.83
N HIS A 78 10.91 -2.51 -11.60
CA HIS A 78 12.11 -2.62 -12.42
C HIS A 78 12.15 -1.57 -13.54
N ASP A 79 11.05 -1.39 -14.27
CA ASP A 79 10.96 -0.39 -15.34
C ASP A 79 11.21 1.03 -14.79
N SER A 80 10.74 1.32 -13.56
CA SER A 80 11.00 2.59 -12.90
C SER A 80 12.48 2.82 -12.61
N PHE A 81 13.19 1.77 -12.17
CA PHE A 81 14.64 1.86 -11.97
C PHE A 81 15.39 2.03 -13.29
N ASP A 82 14.96 1.34 -14.36
CA ASP A 82 15.56 1.45 -15.69
C ASP A 82 15.38 2.86 -16.28
N PHE A 83 14.28 3.56 -15.95
CA PHE A 83 14.05 4.96 -16.32
C PHE A 83 14.67 5.99 -15.35
N GLU A 84 15.49 5.55 -14.39
CA GLU A 84 16.12 6.41 -13.38
C GLU A 84 15.12 7.21 -12.52
N TYR A 85 13.95 6.64 -12.25
CA TYR A 85 12.99 7.21 -11.30
C TYR A 85 13.34 6.80 -9.87
N GLY A 86 13.07 7.70 -8.91
CA GLY A 86 12.90 7.28 -7.53
C GLY A 86 11.64 6.42 -7.39
N VAL A 87 11.62 5.46 -6.48
CA VAL A 87 10.47 4.62 -6.18
C VAL A 87 10.15 4.71 -4.70
N VAL A 88 8.88 4.96 -4.39
CA VAL A 88 8.34 4.95 -3.04
C VAL A 88 7.15 4.01 -3.00
N MET A 89 7.27 2.95 -2.22
CA MET A 89 6.19 2.00 -1.97
C MET A 89 5.61 2.24 -0.59
N VAL A 90 4.32 2.56 -0.52
CA VAL A 90 3.63 2.82 0.74
C VAL A 90 2.82 1.58 1.13
N ARG A 91 2.91 1.15 2.40
CA ARG A 91 2.08 0.08 2.95
C ARG A 91 1.38 0.56 4.22
N ILE A 92 0.09 0.25 4.32
CA ILE A 92 -0.71 0.36 5.55
C ILE A 92 -1.38 -0.98 5.82
N SER A 93 -1.66 -1.28 7.09
CA SER A 93 -2.20 -2.58 7.54
C SER A 93 -3.49 -2.98 6.82
N GLN A 94 -4.39 -2.04 6.55
CA GLN A 94 -5.71 -2.29 5.98
C GLN A 94 -5.67 -2.44 4.44
N GLY A 95 -4.73 -1.78 3.77
CA GLY A 95 -4.73 -1.61 2.30
C GLY A 95 -5.29 -0.25 1.88
N PHE A 96 -5.21 0.08 0.58
CA PHE A 96 -5.63 1.38 0.04
C PHE A 96 -6.94 1.36 -0.75
N ASP A 97 -7.39 0.19 -1.20
CA ASP A 97 -8.60 0.07 -1.99
C ASP A 97 -9.83 0.21 -1.08
N ILE A 98 -10.68 1.20 -1.38
CA ILE A 98 -11.92 1.50 -0.66
C ILE A 98 -13.16 1.31 -1.54
N SER A 99 -13.01 0.69 -2.72
CA SER A 99 -14.08 0.58 -3.73
C SER A 99 -15.33 -0.10 -3.17
N GLN A 100 -15.16 -1.21 -2.44
CA GLN A 100 -16.28 -1.91 -1.80
C GLN A 100 -17.01 -1.04 -0.77
N VAL A 101 -16.27 -0.24 0.00
CA VAL A 101 -16.88 0.64 1.01
C VAL A 101 -17.65 1.78 0.35
N LEU A 102 -17.12 2.36 -0.72
CA LEU A 102 -17.80 3.40 -1.48
C LEU A 102 -19.08 2.88 -2.13
N GLN A 103 -19.07 1.67 -2.70
CA GLN A 103 -20.26 1.05 -3.29
C GLN A 103 -21.37 0.84 -2.24
N VAL A 104 -21.02 0.32 -1.06
CA VAL A 104 -21.98 0.13 0.03
C VAL A 104 -22.53 1.47 0.53
N GLN A 105 -21.69 2.50 0.63
CA GLN A 105 -22.12 3.83 1.06
C GLN A 105 -23.06 4.47 0.04
N GLU A 106 -22.76 4.38 -1.26
CA GLU A 106 -23.63 4.88 -2.33
C GLU A 106 -24.98 4.15 -2.36
N GLU A 107 -24.99 2.84 -2.13
CA GLU A 107 -26.23 2.06 -2.03
C GLU A 107 -27.06 2.45 -0.81
N LEU A 108 -26.42 2.66 0.34
CA LEU A 108 -27.09 3.10 1.56
C LEU A 108 -27.72 4.49 1.41
N GLU A 109 -26.98 5.44 0.80
CA GLU A 109 -27.48 6.78 0.52
C GLU A 109 -28.68 6.76 -0.44
N ARG A 110 -28.66 5.88 -1.45
CA ARG A 110 -29.79 5.69 -2.37
C ARG A 110 -31.03 5.18 -1.63
N LEU A 111 -30.87 4.16 -0.78
CA LEU A 111 -31.98 3.60 -0.01
C LEU A 111 -32.56 4.62 0.99
N GLU A 112 -31.72 5.46 1.60
CA GLU A 112 -32.19 6.50 2.51
C GLU A 112 -33.00 7.58 1.79
N LEU A 113 -32.57 7.99 0.60
CA LEU A 113 -33.34 8.89 -0.26
C LEU A 113 -34.69 8.30 -0.68
N GLU A 114 -34.71 7.02 -1.07
CA GLU A 114 -35.96 6.31 -1.41
C GLU A 114 -36.90 6.24 -0.20
N ARG A 115 -36.37 5.97 1.01
CA ARG A 115 -37.15 5.96 2.24
C ARG A 115 -37.75 7.32 2.56
N GLN A 116 -36.96 8.39 2.45
CA GLN A 116 -37.42 9.76 2.68
C GLN A 116 -38.51 10.17 1.67
N ALA A 117 -38.37 9.79 0.40
CA ALA A 117 -39.38 10.05 -0.62
C ALA A 117 -40.69 9.30 -0.33
N LEU A 118 -40.60 8.04 0.13
CA LEU A 118 -41.77 7.25 0.51
C LEU A 118 -42.48 7.84 1.75
N GLU A 119 -41.72 8.24 2.78
CA GLU A 119 -42.27 8.90 3.97
C GLU A 119 -42.94 10.24 3.62
N ALA A 120 -42.37 11.02 2.71
CA ALA A 120 -42.99 12.25 2.21
C ALA A 120 -44.29 11.97 1.45
N ALA A 121 -44.31 10.94 0.60
CA ALA A 121 -45.51 10.54 -0.13
C ALA A 121 -46.64 10.08 0.80
N ILE A 122 -46.33 9.28 1.84
CA ILE A 122 -47.31 8.85 2.85
C ILE A 122 -47.88 10.06 3.60
N LYS A 123 -47.03 11.00 4.03
CA LYS A 123 -47.50 12.24 4.69
C LYS A 123 -48.37 13.11 3.78
N GLU A 124 -48.09 13.15 2.49
CA GLU A 124 -48.93 13.87 1.52
C GLU A 124 -50.29 13.19 1.29
N GLU A 125 -50.36 11.85 1.33
CA GLU A 125 -51.62 11.11 1.24
C GLU A 125 -52.48 11.30 2.50
N GLU A 126 -51.88 11.21 3.70
CA GLU A 126 -52.58 11.47 4.97
C GLU A 126 -53.12 12.92 5.05
N PHE A 127 -52.38 13.90 4.52
CA PHE A 127 -52.82 15.30 4.48
C PHE A 127 -53.98 15.55 3.49
N LYS A 128 -54.13 14.69 2.46
CA LYS A 128 -55.25 14.74 1.51
C LYS A 128 -56.50 14.04 2.05
N GLU A 129 -56.35 12.98 2.85
CA GLU A 129 -57.47 12.33 3.55
C GLU A 129 -58.07 13.22 4.66
N GLY A 130 -57.28 14.09 5.30
CA GLY A 130 -57.78 15.05 6.30
C GLY A 130 -58.74 16.14 5.77
N LYS A 131 -58.97 16.24 4.45
CA LYS A 131 -59.90 17.20 3.83
C LYS A 131 -61.19 16.58 3.28
N HIS A 132 -61.31 15.25 3.23
CA HIS A 132 -62.55 14.58 2.81
C HIS A 132 -63.08 13.77 3.99
N GLY A 133 -64.28 14.13 4.43
CA GLY A 133 -64.95 13.50 5.56
C GLY A 133 -64.98 11.98 5.48
N ILE A 134 -64.92 11.40 6.68
CA ILE A 134 -65.06 10.01 7.08
C ILE A 134 -66.08 9.24 6.21
N HIS A 135 -65.68 8.74 5.03
CA HIS A 135 -66.34 7.61 4.36
C HIS A 135 -65.48 7.06 3.21
N GLY A 136 -64.56 6.13 3.53
CA GLY A 136 -63.76 5.47 2.50
C GLY A 136 -62.71 4.49 3.01
N LEU A 137 -62.87 3.95 4.21
CA LEU A 137 -61.98 2.92 4.75
C LEU A 137 -62.26 1.59 4.03
N PHE A 138 -61.16 0.93 3.62
CA PHE A 138 -61.08 -0.42 3.02
C PHE A 138 -61.56 -0.57 1.57
N ASN A 139 -60.73 -0.18 0.59
CA ASN A 139 -60.54 -0.97 -0.63
C ASN A 139 -59.43 -0.39 -1.52
N LYS A 140 -58.15 -0.54 -1.12
CA LYS A 140 -57.02 -0.51 -2.08
C LYS A 140 -55.68 -1.07 -1.58
N ALA A 141 -55.67 -1.86 -0.50
CA ALA A 141 -54.50 -2.62 -0.07
C ALA A 141 -54.36 -4.00 -0.77
N SER A 142 -54.71 -4.10 -2.06
CA SER A 142 -54.63 -5.36 -2.83
C SER A 142 -53.83 -5.27 -4.13
N LYS A 143 -53.05 -4.20 -4.33
CA LYS A 143 -52.14 -4.06 -5.48
C LYS A 143 -50.73 -3.60 -5.10
N PHE A 144 -50.16 -4.18 -4.05
CA PHE A 144 -48.71 -4.32 -3.97
C PHE A 144 -48.38 -5.77 -3.66
N LYS A 145 -47.80 -6.45 -4.65
CA LYS A 145 -47.22 -7.78 -4.48
C LYS A 145 -46.08 -7.66 -3.48
N MET A 146 -46.35 -7.97 -2.21
CA MET A 146 -45.31 -8.50 -1.32
C MET A 146 -44.89 -9.86 -1.88
N SER A 147 -43.79 -9.90 -2.62
CA SER A 147 -43.00 -11.13 -2.65
C SER A 147 -42.46 -11.34 -1.24
N LYS A 148 -43.02 -12.31 -0.52
CA LYS A 148 -42.38 -12.86 0.68
C LYS A 148 -40.94 -13.24 0.31
N PRO A 149 -39.92 -12.86 1.08
CA PRO A 149 -38.67 -13.61 1.03
C PRO A 149 -38.99 -15.00 1.60
N ASP A 150 -38.66 -16.03 0.85
CA ASP A 150 -38.75 -17.40 1.32
C ASP A 150 -37.93 -17.55 2.60
N SER A 151 -38.63 -17.84 3.68
CA SER A 151 -38.06 -18.21 4.97
C SER A 151 -37.44 -19.60 4.84
N LYS A 152 -36.19 -19.68 4.38
CA LYS A 152 -35.27 -20.81 4.54
C LYS A 152 -33.87 -20.41 4.06
N GLU A 153 -33.16 -19.65 4.90
CA GLU A 153 -31.69 -19.56 5.04
C GLU A 153 -31.33 -18.24 5.75
N THR A 154 -31.69 -18.11 7.03
CA THR A 154 -31.24 -16.98 7.83
C THR A 154 -31.01 -17.40 9.27
N THR A 155 -30.03 -18.30 9.44
CA THR A 155 -29.48 -18.56 10.78
C THR A 155 -27.96 -18.74 10.78
N MET A 156 -27.24 -18.40 9.70
CA MET A 156 -25.76 -18.52 9.67
C MET A 156 -24.96 -17.27 9.27
N ASN A 157 -25.59 -16.14 8.90
CA ASN A 157 -24.86 -14.99 8.34
C ASN A 157 -24.76 -13.73 9.23
N SER A 158 -25.28 -13.73 10.46
CA SER A 158 -25.18 -12.54 11.34
C SER A 158 -23.74 -12.28 11.82
N ALA A 159 -22.92 -13.32 11.97
CA ALA A 159 -21.52 -13.17 12.40
C ALA A 159 -20.60 -12.64 11.27
N GLN A 160 -20.89 -13.00 10.01
CA GLN A 160 -20.12 -12.51 8.85
C GLN A 160 -20.44 -11.05 8.50
N SER A 161 -21.70 -10.61 8.64
CA SER A 161 -22.08 -9.22 8.35
C SER A 161 -21.49 -8.22 9.35
N MET A 162 -21.41 -8.59 10.63
CA MET A 162 -20.73 -7.77 11.66
C MET A 162 -19.23 -7.63 11.38
N HIS A 163 -18.58 -8.70 10.92
CA HIS A 163 -17.14 -8.67 10.63
C HIS A 163 -16.80 -7.79 9.42
N VAL A 164 -17.63 -7.81 8.38
CA VAL A 164 -17.45 -6.97 7.18
C VAL A 164 -17.67 -5.48 7.52
N GLY A 165 -18.66 -5.16 8.36
CA GLY A 165 -18.89 -3.79 8.84
C GLY A 165 -17.67 -3.20 9.56
N ASP A 166 -17.10 -3.96 10.49
CA ASP A 166 -15.90 -3.56 11.24
C ASP A 166 -14.66 -3.38 10.35
N ILE A 167 -14.47 -4.27 9.36
CA ILE A 167 -13.36 -4.17 8.40
C ILE A 167 -13.50 -2.90 7.55
N ASN A 168 -14.71 -2.64 7.04
CA ASN A 168 -14.99 -1.46 6.23
C ASN A 168 -14.79 -0.16 7.01
N GLN A 169 -15.21 -0.12 8.28
CA GLN A 169 -14.98 1.02 9.14
C GLN A 169 -13.48 1.26 9.38
N ARG A 170 -12.72 0.22 9.75
CA ARG A 170 -11.25 0.32 9.96
C ARG A 170 -10.53 0.78 8.70
N LEU A 171 -10.96 0.32 7.53
CA LEU A 171 -10.41 0.70 6.23
C LEU A 171 -10.69 2.18 5.92
N MET A 172 -11.89 2.68 6.22
CA MET A 172 -12.23 4.10 6.07
C MET A 172 -11.45 5.00 7.03
N GLU A 173 -11.31 4.58 8.29
CA GLU A 173 -10.47 5.29 9.27
C GLU A 173 -9.01 5.32 8.82
N ALA A 174 -8.46 4.19 8.35
CA ALA A 174 -7.10 4.08 7.83
C ALA A 174 -6.89 4.96 6.58
N SER A 175 -7.88 5.04 5.67
CA SER A 175 -7.80 5.90 4.48
C SER A 175 -7.72 7.39 4.82
N THR A 176 -8.24 7.78 5.98
CA THR A 176 -8.29 9.18 6.44
C THR A 176 -7.26 9.51 7.52
N GLN A 177 -6.47 8.54 7.98
CA GLN A 177 -5.54 8.71 9.10
C GLN A 177 -4.55 9.88 8.90
N PHE A 178 -4.01 10.05 7.69
CA PHE A 178 -3.09 11.14 7.36
C PHE A 178 -3.78 12.48 7.04
N LYS A 179 -5.12 12.50 7.04
CA LYS A 179 -5.87 13.76 6.95
C LYS A 179 -5.85 14.51 8.29
N LYS A 180 -5.75 13.78 9.40
CA LYS A 180 -5.70 14.30 10.78
C LYS A 180 -4.27 14.73 11.16
N LYS A 181 -4.13 15.55 12.20
CA LYS A 181 -2.82 15.84 12.81
C LYS A 181 -2.30 14.57 13.46
N GLN A 182 -1.02 14.25 13.28
CA GLN A 182 -0.42 13.03 13.82
C GLN A 182 -0.05 13.17 15.31
N GLY A 183 0.02 14.41 15.81
CA GLY A 183 0.32 14.69 17.21
C GLY A 183 1.79 14.53 17.55
N LYS A 184 2.08 14.30 18.83
CA LYS A 184 3.44 14.02 19.32
C LYS A 184 3.75 12.54 19.11
N GLY A 185 4.79 12.24 18.35
CA GLY A 185 5.31 10.90 18.16
C GLY A 185 6.52 10.91 17.23
N THR A 186 6.90 9.78 16.64
CA THR A 186 8.16 9.66 15.88
C THR A 186 7.96 9.28 14.42
N ILE A 187 8.82 9.82 13.57
CA ILE A 187 9.09 9.32 12.22
C ILE A 187 10.43 8.62 12.29
N ASP A 188 10.42 7.31 12.14
CA ASP A 188 11.62 6.49 12.24
C ASP A 188 12.17 6.22 10.84
N VAL A 189 13.42 6.60 10.62
CA VAL A 189 14.08 6.54 9.31
C VAL A 189 15.17 5.47 9.35
N TRP A 190 14.97 4.38 8.63
CA TRP A 190 15.91 3.28 8.48
C TRP A 190 16.71 3.43 7.20
N TRP A 191 17.84 4.12 7.29
CA TRP A 191 18.75 4.40 6.18
C TRP A 191 19.78 3.27 6.07
N LEU A 192 19.48 2.28 5.22
CA LEU A 192 20.29 1.07 5.08
C LEU A 192 21.18 1.06 3.83
N PHE A 193 20.87 1.93 2.87
CA PHE A 193 21.60 2.08 1.62
C PHE A 193 21.60 3.55 1.20
N ASP A 194 22.67 3.98 0.52
CA ASP A 194 22.70 5.30 -0.09
C ASP A 194 21.76 5.33 -1.31
N ASP A 195 20.73 6.15 -1.18
CA ASP A 195 19.65 6.31 -2.14
C ASP A 195 19.63 7.73 -2.74
N GLY A 196 20.78 8.43 -2.71
CA GLY A 196 20.89 9.81 -3.15
C GLY A 196 20.25 10.81 -2.18
N GLY A 197 19.84 10.34 -0.99
CA GLY A 197 19.28 11.16 0.08
C GLY A 197 17.75 11.27 0.07
N LEU A 198 17.04 10.58 -0.83
CA LEU A 198 15.58 10.66 -0.92
C LEU A 198 14.90 10.17 0.37
N THR A 199 15.41 9.08 0.96
CA THR A 199 14.95 8.51 2.24
C THR A 199 15.05 9.52 3.39
N LEU A 200 16.04 10.42 3.36
CA LEU A 200 16.22 11.48 4.36
C LEU A 200 15.44 12.76 4.03
N LEU A 201 15.23 13.05 2.74
CA LEU A 201 14.50 14.23 2.29
C LEU A 201 13.00 14.14 2.61
N ILE A 202 12.38 12.97 2.42
CA ILE A 202 10.95 12.75 2.69
C ILE A 202 10.56 13.12 4.14
N PRO A 203 11.19 12.59 5.20
CA PRO A 203 10.84 12.93 6.58
C PRO A 203 11.05 14.42 6.89
N TYR A 204 12.09 15.04 6.33
CA TYR A 204 12.31 16.48 6.43
C TYR A 204 11.14 17.28 5.81
N ILE A 205 10.72 16.94 4.59
CA ILE A 205 9.57 17.59 3.95
C ILE A 205 8.30 17.37 4.77
N LEU A 206 8.08 16.18 5.33
CA LEU A 206 6.91 15.90 6.15
C LEU A 206 6.87 16.80 7.39
N THR A 207 7.97 16.89 8.14
CA THR A 207 8.04 17.69 9.37
C THR A 207 7.87 19.20 9.12
N THR A 208 8.11 19.70 7.91
CA THR A 208 7.77 21.10 7.55
C THR A 208 6.25 21.37 7.49
N ARG A 209 5.41 20.31 7.47
CA ARG A 209 3.96 20.43 7.31
C ARG A 209 3.24 20.43 8.66
N LYS A 210 2.17 21.24 8.77
CA LYS A 210 1.36 21.43 10.00
C LYS A 210 0.87 20.15 10.68
N LYS A 211 0.76 19.03 9.96
CA LYS A 211 0.26 17.75 10.48
C LYS A 211 1.32 16.89 11.15
N TRP A 212 2.58 17.11 10.79
CA TRP A 212 3.75 16.32 11.21
C TRP A 212 4.81 17.17 11.91
N LYS A 213 4.59 18.48 12.04
CA LYS A 213 5.54 19.42 12.67
C LYS A 213 5.91 19.07 14.12
N ASP A 214 5.04 18.34 14.82
CA ASP A 214 5.23 17.93 16.20
C ASP A 214 5.84 16.52 16.30
N CYS A 215 6.06 15.85 15.16
CA CYS A 215 6.71 14.55 15.09
C CYS A 215 8.23 14.72 15.10
N LYS A 216 8.90 13.84 15.84
CA LYS A 216 10.35 13.80 16.01
C LYS A 216 10.97 12.79 15.04
N ILE A 217 12.07 13.15 14.39
CA ILE A 217 12.79 12.22 13.50
C ILE A 217 13.79 11.42 14.33
N ARG A 218 13.78 10.09 14.21
CA ARG A 218 14.84 9.20 14.72
C ARG A 218 15.49 8.50 13.54
N VAL A 219 16.81 8.40 13.53
CA VAL A 219 17.56 7.80 12.41
C VAL A 219 18.21 6.49 12.86
N PHE A 220 17.98 5.44 12.09
CA PHE A 220 18.57 4.12 12.25
C PHE A 220 19.42 3.83 11.03
N MET A 221 20.67 3.43 11.23
CA MET A 221 21.58 3.06 10.15
C MET A 221 22.23 1.71 10.41
N GLY A 222 22.50 0.97 9.34
CA GLY A 222 23.30 -0.25 9.45
C GLY A 222 24.78 0.09 9.57
N GLY A 223 25.46 -0.54 10.54
CA GLY A 223 26.90 -0.36 10.73
C GLY A 223 27.57 -1.63 11.19
N LYS A 224 28.90 -1.59 11.34
CA LYS A 224 29.64 -2.69 11.98
C LYS A 224 29.85 -2.38 13.45
N ALA A 225 29.76 -3.40 14.31
CA ALA A 225 29.91 -3.23 15.76
C ALA A 225 31.23 -2.55 16.18
N ASN A 226 32.29 -2.69 15.39
CA ASN A 226 33.61 -2.12 15.66
C ASN A 226 33.78 -0.66 15.19
N ARG A 227 32.80 -0.07 14.49
CA ARG A 227 32.89 1.30 13.93
C ARG A 227 31.66 2.15 14.24
N ILE A 228 30.90 1.79 15.27
CA ILE A 228 29.65 2.47 15.63
C ILE A 228 29.85 3.98 15.80
N ASP A 229 30.89 4.40 16.52
CA ASP A 229 31.12 5.82 16.81
C ASP A 229 31.54 6.61 15.57
N GLU A 230 32.38 6.02 14.71
CA GLU A 230 32.82 6.61 13.44
C GLU A 230 31.63 6.81 12.48
N ASP A 231 30.85 5.74 12.27
CA ASP A 231 29.67 5.74 11.40
C ASP A 231 28.62 6.75 11.90
N LYS A 232 28.41 6.80 13.22
CA LYS A 232 27.53 7.78 13.87
C LYS A 232 28.02 9.21 13.65
N ALA A 233 29.30 9.50 13.89
CA ALA A 233 29.85 10.83 13.71
C ALA A 233 29.76 11.31 12.24
N ALA A 234 30.06 10.42 11.28
CA ALA A 234 29.93 10.71 9.87
C ALA A 234 28.48 11.05 9.49
N MET A 235 27.51 10.29 10.00
CA MET A 235 26.10 10.52 9.72
C MET A 235 25.57 11.80 10.38
N ILE A 236 25.99 12.11 11.61
CA ILE A 236 25.64 13.39 12.28
C ILE A 236 26.14 14.57 11.43
N SER A 237 27.38 14.51 10.95
CA SER A 237 27.95 15.53 10.07
C SER A 237 27.12 15.71 8.79
N LEU A 238 26.68 14.60 8.19
CA LEU A 238 25.85 14.62 6.99
C LEU A 238 24.46 15.23 7.24
N LEU A 239 23.75 14.82 8.30
CA LEU A 239 22.44 15.40 8.67
C LEU A 239 22.54 16.89 9.00
N SER A 240 23.62 17.29 9.69
CA SER A 240 23.89 18.69 10.01
C SER A 240 24.06 19.53 8.75
N LYS A 241 24.80 19.03 7.74
CA LYS A 241 24.97 19.72 6.45
C LYS A 241 23.64 19.93 5.74
N PHE A 242 22.73 18.97 5.83
CA PHE A 242 21.39 19.07 5.27
C PHE A 242 20.37 19.78 6.17
N ARG A 243 20.80 20.26 7.34
CA ARG A 243 19.94 20.94 8.34
C ARG A 243 18.73 20.09 8.75
N ILE A 244 18.88 18.77 8.70
CA ILE A 244 17.83 17.83 9.11
C ILE A 244 17.99 17.64 10.62
N GLN A 245 17.04 18.17 11.38
CA GLN A 245 16.98 17.96 12.82
C GLN A 245 16.44 16.56 13.11
N PHE A 246 17.15 15.84 13.97
CA PHE A 246 16.75 14.53 14.49
C PHE A 246 16.94 14.52 16.00
N VAL A 247 16.24 13.63 16.68
CA VAL A 247 16.30 13.50 18.14
C VAL A 247 17.36 12.49 18.54
N ASP A 248 17.37 11.33 17.90
CA ASP A 248 18.29 10.24 18.20
C ASP A 248 18.80 9.59 16.92
N LEU A 249 20.04 9.09 16.98
CA LEU A 249 20.68 8.32 15.93
C LEU A 249 21.22 7.01 16.50
N TYR A 250 20.76 5.90 15.93
CA TYR A 250 21.11 4.53 16.31
C TYR A 250 21.86 3.83 15.18
N VAL A 251 22.97 3.19 15.51
CA VAL A 251 23.72 2.32 14.60
C VAL A 251 23.43 0.88 14.98
N VAL A 252 22.81 0.13 14.07
CA VAL A 252 22.36 -1.24 14.29
C VAL A 252 23.38 -2.20 13.67
N GLY A 253 24.05 -2.96 14.53
CA GLY A 253 25.20 -3.82 14.15
C GLY A 253 24.84 -5.25 13.75
N ASP A 254 23.63 -5.70 14.07
CA ASP A 254 23.17 -7.08 14.01
C ASP A 254 22.12 -7.33 12.90
N ILE A 255 22.09 -6.45 11.89
CA ILE A 255 21.19 -6.58 10.73
C ILE A 255 21.45 -7.87 9.92
N ASN A 256 22.69 -8.36 9.94
CA ASN A 256 23.11 -9.55 9.19
C ASN A 256 23.20 -10.81 10.07
N THR A 257 22.72 -10.76 11.33
CA THR A 257 22.67 -11.98 12.15
C THR A 257 21.52 -12.86 11.70
N LYS A 258 21.61 -14.16 12.01
CA LYS A 258 20.51 -15.08 11.72
C LYS A 258 19.24 -14.65 12.49
N PRO A 259 18.06 -14.68 11.85
CA PRO A 259 16.81 -14.40 12.52
C PRO A 259 16.48 -15.48 13.55
N THR A 260 15.48 -15.20 14.39
CA THR A 260 14.94 -16.18 15.32
C THR A 260 14.34 -17.38 14.56
N LYS A 261 14.36 -18.56 15.20
CA LYS A 261 13.81 -19.79 14.60
C LYS A 261 12.32 -19.66 14.27
N GLU A 262 11.58 -18.95 15.11
CA GLU A 262 10.14 -18.70 14.97
C GLU A 262 9.84 -17.82 13.75
N SER A 263 10.51 -16.68 13.63
CA SER A 263 10.33 -15.78 12.48
C SER A 263 10.81 -16.43 11.18
N TRP A 264 11.88 -17.23 11.25
CA TRP A 264 12.36 -17.99 10.09
C TRP A 264 11.35 -19.05 9.63
N LYS A 265 10.83 -19.86 10.57
CA LYS A 265 9.81 -20.86 10.27
C LYS A 265 8.57 -20.23 9.62
N PHE A 266 8.13 -19.08 10.12
CA PHE A 266 7.04 -18.34 9.50
C PHE A 266 7.35 -17.93 8.04
N PHE A 267 8.58 -17.50 7.76
CA PHE A 267 8.99 -17.16 6.39
C PHE A 267 8.98 -18.40 5.48
N GLU A 268 9.47 -19.54 5.96
CA GLU A 268 9.43 -20.81 5.21
C GLU A 268 7.99 -21.23 4.89
N GLU A 269 7.10 -21.24 5.89
CA GLU A 269 5.67 -21.55 5.71
C GLU A 269 4.98 -20.59 4.72
N MET A 270 5.40 -19.33 4.69
CA MET A 270 4.83 -18.31 3.80
C MET A 270 5.22 -18.53 2.33
N ILE A 271 6.44 -18.97 2.04
CA ILE A 271 6.92 -19.16 0.65
C ILE A 271 6.63 -20.56 0.10
N GLU A 272 6.38 -21.53 0.98
CA GLU A 272 6.17 -22.95 0.65
C GLU A 272 5.23 -23.21 -0.54
N PRO A 273 4.05 -22.55 -0.67
CA PRO A 273 3.15 -22.79 -1.81
C PRO A 273 3.73 -22.41 -3.17
N TYR A 274 4.74 -21.53 -3.18
CA TYR A 274 5.36 -20.98 -4.38
C TYR A 274 6.67 -21.67 -4.74
N CYS A 275 7.15 -22.60 -3.93
CA CYS A 275 8.37 -23.37 -4.17
C CYS A 275 8.15 -24.48 -5.21
N LEU A 276 9.14 -24.68 -6.09
CA LEU A 276 9.10 -25.71 -7.13
C LEU A 276 9.49 -27.09 -6.57
N HIS A 277 10.38 -27.14 -5.56
CA HIS A 277 10.94 -28.35 -4.96
C HIS A 277 11.54 -29.27 -6.02
N GLU A 278 12.56 -28.76 -6.71
CA GLU A 278 13.25 -29.46 -7.79
C GLU A 278 14.04 -30.67 -7.27
N CYS A 279 14.67 -30.53 -6.11
CA CYS A 279 15.54 -31.56 -5.54
C CYS A 279 14.79 -32.82 -5.07
N SER A 280 13.46 -32.75 -4.89
CA SER A 280 12.63 -33.87 -4.43
C SER A 280 11.87 -34.58 -5.55
N LYS A 281 12.01 -34.13 -6.81
CA LYS A 281 11.25 -34.61 -7.97
C LYS A 281 12.15 -35.17 -9.05
N ASP A 282 11.61 -36.03 -9.91
CA ASP A 282 12.34 -36.56 -11.06
C ASP A 282 12.58 -35.45 -12.12
N PRO A 283 13.69 -35.54 -12.89
CA PRO A 283 14.04 -34.50 -13.86
C PRO A 283 12.96 -34.21 -14.93
N ALA A 284 12.21 -35.23 -15.36
CA ALA A 284 11.16 -35.06 -16.36
C ALA A 284 9.97 -34.26 -15.82
N THR A 285 9.54 -34.56 -14.59
CA THR A 285 8.51 -33.79 -13.88
C THR A 285 8.96 -32.36 -13.62
N VAL A 286 10.23 -32.14 -13.28
CA VAL A 286 10.78 -30.79 -13.08
C VAL A 286 10.70 -29.97 -14.37
N ASP A 287 11.08 -30.53 -15.51
CA ASP A 287 11.03 -29.83 -16.80
C ASP A 287 9.60 -29.50 -17.24
N MET A 288 8.64 -30.38 -16.94
CA MET A 288 7.22 -30.11 -17.17
C MET A 288 6.73 -28.96 -16.29
N LEU A 289 7.01 -29.00 -14.98
CA LEU A 289 6.60 -27.96 -14.03
C LEU A 289 7.24 -26.60 -14.30
N LYS A 290 8.47 -26.57 -14.82
CA LYS A 290 9.14 -25.34 -15.28
C LYS A 290 8.42 -24.68 -16.44
N LYS A 291 7.85 -25.48 -17.35
CA LYS A 291 7.09 -24.98 -18.50
C LYS A 291 5.70 -24.50 -18.08
N GLU A 292 5.03 -25.23 -17.19
CA GLU A 292 3.69 -24.89 -16.71
C GLU A 292 3.68 -23.70 -15.74
N SER A 293 4.69 -23.62 -14.87
CA SER A 293 4.75 -22.66 -13.77
C SER A 293 6.13 -22.00 -13.64
N PRO A 294 6.57 -21.24 -14.65
CA PRO A 294 7.90 -20.61 -14.67
C PRO A 294 8.11 -19.57 -13.57
N TRP A 295 7.03 -19.08 -12.96
CA TRP A 295 7.02 -18.07 -11.90
C TRP A 295 7.32 -18.63 -10.50
N LYS A 296 7.33 -19.95 -10.32
CA LYS A 296 7.65 -20.57 -9.02
C LYS A 296 9.12 -20.38 -8.65
N ILE A 297 9.36 -20.34 -7.35
CA ILE A 297 10.68 -20.14 -6.74
C ILE A 297 11.49 -21.43 -6.92
N LYS A 298 12.72 -21.29 -7.44
CA LYS A 298 13.64 -22.41 -7.66
C LYS A 298 14.48 -22.67 -6.40
N ASP A 299 14.89 -23.91 -6.18
CA ASP A 299 15.65 -24.26 -4.97
C ASP A 299 17.05 -23.63 -4.99
N ALA A 300 17.68 -23.62 -6.19
CA ALA A 300 18.96 -22.97 -6.41
C ALA A 300 18.91 -21.44 -6.15
N GLU A 301 17.79 -20.81 -6.48
CA GLU A 301 17.56 -19.38 -6.23
C GLU A 301 17.45 -19.11 -4.73
N LEU A 302 16.75 -19.97 -4.00
CA LEU A 302 16.54 -19.84 -2.56
C LEU A 302 17.86 -19.96 -1.79
N GLU A 303 18.71 -20.93 -2.16
CA GLU A 303 20.02 -21.11 -1.53
C GLU A 303 20.98 -19.96 -1.89
N MET A 304 20.98 -19.49 -3.15
CA MET A 304 21.77 -18.34 -3.57
C MET A 304 21.40 -17.06 -2.80
N CYS A 305 20.10 -16.88 -2.48
CA CYS A 305 19.60 -15.70 -1.80
C CYS A 305 19.45 -15.85 -0.28
N LYS A 306 19.93 -16.94 0.31
CA LYS A 306 19.75 -17.27 1.73
C LYS A 306 20.10 -16.15 2.70
N GLU A 307 21.26 -15.53 2.53
CA GLU A 307 21.69 -14.40 3.38
C GLU A 307 20.79 -13.17 3.22
N LYS A 308 20.26 -12.93 2.02
CA LYS A 308 19.27 -11.86 1.79
C LYS A 308 17.95 -12.19 2.46
N ASN A 309 17.50 -13.44 2.41
CA ASN A 309 16.29 -13.91 3.08
C ASN A 309 16.42 -13.68 4.59
N TYR A 310 17.52 -14.15 5.20
CA TYR A 310 17.81 -13.92 6.62
C TYR A 310 17.78 -12.44 6.97
N ARG A 311 18.42 -11.60 6.16
CA ARG A 311 18.43 -10.15 6.38
C ARG A 311 17.02 -9.55 6.38
N GLN A 312 16.11 -9.95 5.48
CA GLN A 312 14.75 -9.39 5.45
C GLN A 312 13.95 -9.77 6.71
N VAL A 313 14.08 -11.04 7.14
CA VAL A 313 13.42 -11.52 8.36
C VAL A 313 13.99 -10.82 9.59
N ARG A 314 15.33 -10.74 9.70
CA ARG A 314 16.01 -10.08 10.81
C ARG A 314 15.68 -8.59 10.90
N LEU A 315 15.59 -7.90 9.75
CA LEU A 315 15.16 -6.50 9.70
C LEU A 315 13.74 -6.31 10.23
N ASN A 316 12.83 -7.24 9.95
CA ASN A 316 11.47 -7.15 10.50
C ASN A 316 11.45 -7.29 12.02
N GLU A 317 12.25 -8.19 12.60
CA GLU A 317 12.40 -8.31 14.06
C GLU A 317 12.88 -6.98 14.67
N LEU A 318 13.96 -6.43 14.12
CA LEU A 318 14.54 -5.16 14.58
C LEU A 318 13.56 -3.98 14.43
N LEU A 319 12.77 -3.95 13.36
CA LEU A 319 11.72 -2.96 13.14
C LEU A 319 10.61 -3.08 14.19
N GLN A 320 10.18 -4.30 14.51
CA GLN A 320 9.16 -4.54 15.53
C GLN A 320 9.66 -4.18 16.94
N GLU A 321 10.93 -4.43 17.24
CA GLU A 321 11.56 -4.07 18.51
C GLU A 321 11.66 -2.56 18.71
N ASN A 322 12.09 -1.81 17.67
CA ASN A 322 12.48 -0.41 17.83
C ASN A 322 11.42 0.60 17.34
N SER A 323 10.57 0.21 16.39
CA SER A 323 9.72 1.14 15.61
C SER A 323 8.22 0.79 15.61
N ARG A 324 7.77 -0.18 16.40
CA ARG A 324 6.34 -0.57 16.46
C ARG A 324 5.39 0.56 16.89
N ALA A 325 5.88 1.50 17.70
CA ALA A 325 5.10 2.65 18.18
C ALA A 325 5.26 3.92 17.32
N ALA A 326 6.03 3.86 16.22
CA ALA A 326 6.24 5.01 15.35
C ALA A 326 4.96 5.41 14.61
N ASN A 327 4.81 6.70 14.29
CA ASN A 327 3.70 7.16 13.44
C ASN A 327 3.91 6.78 11.97
N LEU A 328 5.17 6.74 11.55
CA LEU A 328 5.58 6.43 10.19
C LEU A 328 6.99 5.85 10.22
N ILE A 329 7.20 4.76 9.50
CA ILE A 329 8.53 4.21 9.23
C ILE A 329 8.89 4.54 7.79
N ILE A 330 10.10 5.05 7.56
CA ILE A 330 10.65 5.27 6.22
C ILE A 330 11.93 4.44 6.13
N MET A 331 11.96 3.48 5.21
CA MET A 331 13.06 2.52 5.10
C MET A 331 13.56 2.44 3.66
N SER A 332 14.85 2.19 3.47
CA SER A 332 15.39 1.86 2.14
C SER A 332 14.73 0.60 1.56
N LEU A 333 14.16 0.69 0.34
CA LEU A 333 13.54 -0.43 -0.37
C LEU A 333 14.60 -1.48 -0.76
N PRO A 334 14.44 -2.75 -0.36
CA PRO A 334 15.30 -3.83 -0.83
C PRO A 334 15.13 -4.01 -2.33
N ILE A 335 16.22 -4.30 -3.05
CA ILE A 335 16.19 -4.44 -4.50
C ILE A 335 16.65 -5.84 -4.89
N ALA A 336 15.79 -6.52 -5.64
CA ALA A 336 16.18 -7.68 -6.41
C ALA A 336 16.65 -7.23 -7.81
N ARG A 337 17.72 -7.85 -8.32
CA ARG A 337 18.12 -7.65 -9.73
C ARG A 337 17.17 -8.47 -10.60
N LYS A 338 16.66 -7.85 -11.66
CA LYS A 338 15.76 -8.49 -12.63
C LYS A 338 16.41 -9.77 -13.16
N GLY A 339 15.68 -10.88 -13.12
CA GLY A 339 16.14 -12.20 -13.58
C GLY A 339 17.06 -12.95 -12.61
N SER A 340 17.55 -12.32 -11.53
CA SER A 340 18.30 -13.02 -10.48
C SER A 340 17.39 -13.63 -9.40
N VAL A 341 16.20 -13.08 -9.24
CA VAL A 341 15.20 -13.45 -8.23
C VAL A 341 13.85 -13.47 -8.92
N SER A 342 13.03 -14.47 -8.59
CA SER A 342 11.64 -14.61 -9.01
C SER A 342 10.78 -13.51 -8.37
N ASP A 343 9.74 -13.10 -9.11
CA ASP A 343 8.85 -12.03 -8.65
C ASP A 343 8.15 -12.41 -7.33
N TYR A 344 7.84 -13.69 -7.13
CA TYR A 344 7.25 -14.23 -5.90
C TYR A 344 8.21 -14.15 -4.71
N LEU A 345 9.49 -14.52 -4.86
CA LEU A 345 10.46 -14.39 -3.78
C LEU A 345 10.69 -12.91 -3.42
N TYR A 346 10.73 -12.02 -4.41
CA TYR A 346 10.84 -10.59 -4.15
C TYR A 346 9.61 -10.02 -3.41
N MET A 347 8.40 -10.42 -3.80
CA MET A 347 7.19 -10.03 -3.07
C MET A 347 7.16 -10.61 -1.65
N ALA A 348 7.63 -11.84 -1.46
CA ALA A 348 7.79 -12.45 -0.13
C ALA A 348 8.76 -11.66 0.76
N TRP A 349 9.86 -11.13 0.21
CA TRP A 349 10.78 -10.25 0.94
C TRP A 349 10.11 -8.96 1.42
N LEU A 350 9.38 -8.28 0.54
CA LEU A 350 8.67 -7.05 0.88
C LEU A 350 7.58 -7.32 1.93
N GLU A 351 6.89 -8.45 1.80
CA GLU A 351 5.84 -8.89 2.71
C GLU A 351 6.37 -9.16 4.12
N ILE A 352 7.43 -9.97 4.26
CA ILE A 352 7.99 -10.31 5.57
C ILE A 352 8.65 -9.10 6.22
N LEU A 353 9.38 -8.28 5.45
CA LEU A 353 10.04 -7.08 5.95
C LEU A 353 9.06 -6.11 6.61
N THR A 354 7.86 -5.98 6.03
CA THR A 354 6.87 -4.97 6.43
C THR A 354 5.67 -5.53 7.21
N LYS A 355 5.79 -6.78 7.71
CA LYS A 355 4.75 -7.46 8.49
C LYS A 355 4.58 -6.82 9.87
N ASN A 356 3.33 -6.64 10.30
CA ASN A 356 2.94 -6.18 11.64
C ASN A 356 3.54 -4.83 12.07
N LEU A 357 3.78 -3.93 11.11
CA LEU A 357 4.32 -2.60 11.35
C LEU A 357 3.24 -1.52 11.26
N PRO A 358 3.48 -0.34 11.88
CA PRO A 358 2.75 0.88 11.54
C PRO A 358 2.94 1.23 10.05
N PRO A 359 2.26 2.27 9.53
CA PRO A 359 2.46 2.71 8.16
C PRO A 359 3.94 2.84 7.80
N ILE A 360 4.33 2.24 6.68
CA ILE A 360 5.72 2.18 6.23
C ILE A 360 5.84 2.62 4.78
N MET A 361 6.90 3.37 4.51
CA MET A 361 7.32 3.78 3.17
C MET A 361 8.66 3.14 2.87
N LEU A 362 8.69 2.24 1.88
CA LEU A 362 9.92 1.71 1.31
C LEU A 362 10.38 2.63 0.19
N VAL A 363 11.57 3.19 0.31
CA VAL A 363 12.07 4.26 -0.55
C VAL A 363 13.36 3.85 -1.24
N ARG A 364 13.48 4.14 -2.53
CA ARG A 364 14.72 4.10 -3.26
C ARG A 364 14.81 5.32 -4.16
N GLY A 365 15.84 6.14 -4.02
CA GLY A 365 16.15 7.15 -5.02
C GLY A 365 16.85 6.57 -6.25
N ASN A 366 17.09 7.42 -7.24
CA ASN A 366 17.76 7.09 -8.49
C ASN A 366 19.28 7.30 -8.44
N HIS A 367 19.87 7.34 -7.24
CA HIS A 367 21.29 7.58 -6.97
C HIS A 367 21.82 8.94 -7.47
N LYS A 368 20.97 9.82 -8.02
CA LYS A 368 21.29 11.23 -8.22
C LYS A 368 21.05 11.96 -6.90
N SER A 369 22.03 12.75 -6.45
CA SER A 369 21.89 13.45 -5.18
C SER A 369 20.70 14.41 -5.25
N VAL A 370 19.68 14.15 -4.43
CA VAL A 370 18.55 15.07 -4.25
C VAL A 370 18.83 16.07 -3.14
N LEU A 371 19.83 15.80 -2.33
CA LEU A 371 20.33 16.71 -1.32
C LEU A 371 21.49 17.50 -1.93
N THR A 372 21.19 18.68 -2.45
CA THR A 372 22.20 19.58 -3.02
C THR A 372 22.74 20.50 -1.94
N PHE A 373 24.07 20.60 -1.86
CA PHE A 373 24.72 21.63 -1.05
C PHE A 373 24.39 22.99 -1.66
N TYR A 374 23.73 23.85 -0.89
CA TYR A 374 23.74 25.28 -1.19
C TYR A 374 25.06 25.82 -0.61
N SER A 375 26.02 26.07 -1.51
CA SER A 375 27.27 26.78 -1.21
C SER A 375 27.00 28.18 -0.72
#